data_AF-A0A957UXP6-F1
#
_entry.id   AF-A0A957UXP6-F1
#
_cell.length_a   1.000
_cell.length_b   1.000
_cell.length_c   1.000
_cell.angle_alpha   90.00
_cell.angle_beta   90.00
_cell.angle_gamma   90.00
#
_symmetry.space_group_name_H-M   'P 1'
#
loop_
_entity.id
_entity.type
_entity.pdbx_description
1 polymer ?
#
loop_
_entity_poly.entity_id
_entity_poly.type
_entity_poly.pdbx_seq_one_letter_code
_entity_poly.pdbx_strand_id
1 'polypeptide(L)'
;MTMSPATSDKESATQAQPPAGDKTTGRSHQGQILDRQLARRLAVQALFEIDSVGHLPGDVVDARLANPDPNDSGPDPDVAVSDTASTFLRFLVAGVVTNRG
;
A
#
# COMPACT_ATOMS: atom_id res chain seq x y z
N MET A 1 -27.30 36.07 63.88
CA MET A 1 -27.86 35.47 62.65
C MET A 1 -26.77 34.63 62.00
N THR A 2 -27.00 33.32 62.03
CA THR A 2 -26.26 32.24 61.37
C THR A 2 -26.16 32.45 59.86
N MET A 3 -25.01 32.12 59.24
CA MET A 3 -24.94 31.37 57.98
C MET A 3 -23.49 30.90 57.70
N SER A 4 -23.30 29.60 57.74
CA SER A 4 -22.51 28.81 56.78
C SER A 4 -23.56 28.03 55.95
N PRO A 5 -23.33 27.64 54.67
CA PRO A 5 -22.17 26.83 54.30
C PRO A 5 -21.56 27.10 52.90
N ALA A 6 -20.51 26.32 52.66
CA ALA A 6 -19.66 26.23 51.48
C ALA A 6 -20.38 25.88 50.17
N THR A 7 -19.79 26.31 49.05
CA THR A 7 -19.66 25.48 47.84
C THR A 7 -18.28 25.75 47.21
N SER A 8 -17.38 24.78 47.39
CA SER A 8 -16.33 24.48 46.41
C SER A 8 -17.02 23.94 45.16
N ASP A 9 -16.57 24.35 43.98
CA ASP A 9 -16.01 23.43 42.99
C ASP A 9 -15.52 24.25 41.81
N LYS A 10 -14.21 24.53 41.82
CA LYS A 10 -13.52 25.13 40.69
C LYS A 10 -13.31 24.02 39.67
N GLU A 11 -14.20 24.01 38.67
CA GLU A 11 -14.13 23.22 37.45
C GLU A 11 -12.73 23.36 36.82
N SER A 12 -11.83 22.43 37.16
CA SER A 12 -10.62 22.19 36.39
C SER A 12 -10.96 21.10 35.41
N ALA A 13 -11.32 21.51 34.19
CA ALA A 13 -11.42 20.62 33.07
C ALA A 13 -10.06 19.96 32.85
N THR A 14 -9.89 18.76 33.40
CA THR A 14 -8.88 17.80 33.00
C THR A 14 -9.03 17.61 31.50
N GLN A 15 -8.13 18.21 30.71
CA GLN A 15 -7.93 17.84 29.32
C GLN A 15 -7.60 16.35 29.32
N ALA A 16 -8.60 15.53 29.03
CA ALA A 16 -8.42 14.12 28.74
C ALA A 16 -7.56 14.05 27.47
N GLN A 17 -6.27 13.85 27.68
CA GLN A 17 -5.34 13.43 26.64
C GLN A 17 -5.91 12.13 26.06
N PRO A 18 -6.23 12.06 24.76
CA PRO A 18 -6.72 10.83 24.18
C PRO A 18 -5.64 9.75 24.36
N PRO A 19 -6.03 8.48 24.64
CA PRO A 19 -5.07 7.41 24.78
C PRO A 19 -4.28 7.32 23.48
N ALA A 20 -2.96 7.26 23.60
CA ALA A 20 -2.04 7.12 22.48
C ALA A 20 -2.51 5.94 21.61
N GLY A 21 -3.16 6.27 20.50
CA GLY A 21 -3.72 5.33 19.56
C GLY A 21 -2.64 4.38 19.08
N ASP A 22 -2.84 3.12 19.45
CA ASP A 22 -2.38 1.89 18.83
C ASP A 22 -1.44 2.09 17.61
N LYS A 23 -0.13 2.13 17.86
CA LYS A 23 0.93 2.22 16.84
C LYS A 23 1.02 0.96 15.95
N THR A 24 0.16 -0.03 16.18
CA THR A 24 0.16 -1.32 15.50
C THR A 24 -0.43 -1.23 14.09
N THR A 25 -1.38 -0.32 13.85
CA THR A 25 -1.99 -0.10 12.52
C THR A 25 -1.01 0.54 11.53
N GLY A 26 -0.23 1.54 11.97
CA GLY A 26 0.68 2.30 11.10
C GLY A 26 1.74 1.47 10.39
N ARG A 27 2.25 0.39 11.02
CA ARG A 27 3.23 -0.51 10.41
C ARG A 27 2.63 -1.37 9.30
N SER A 28 1.38 -1.81 9.45
CA SER A 28 0.63 -2.56 8.44
C SER A 28 0.30 -1.71 7.21
N HIS A 29 -0.10 -0.45 7.44
CA HIS A 29 -0.38 0.50 6.36
C HIS A 29 0.86 0.82 5.51
N GLN A 30 2.03 0.99 6.14
CA GLN A 30 3.26 1.25 5.40
C GLN A 30 3.63 0.09 4.47
N GLY A 31 3.49 -1.16 4.92
CA GLY A 31 3.70 -2.34 4.08
C GLY A 31 2.79 -2.36 2.86
N GLN A 32 1.50 -2.10 3.05
CA GLN A 32 0.53 -2.02 1.94
C GLN A 32 0.85 -0.91 0.94
N ILE A 33 1.38 0.23 1.40
CA ILE A 33 1.81 1.32 0.52
C ILE A 33 2.96 0.85 -0.37
N LEU A 34 3.97 0.20 0.21
CA LEU A 34 5.13 -0.32 -0.52
C LEU A 34 4.72 -1.41 -1.52
N ASP A 35 3.88 -2.36 -1.10
CA ASP A 35 3.34 -3.41 -1.97
C ASP A 35 2.63 -2.82 -3.19
N ARG A 36 1.77 -1.82 -2.96
CA ARG A 36 1.05 -1.14 -4.05
C ARG A 36 1.97 -0.28 -4.91
N GLN A 37 3.06 0.26 -4.37
CA GLN A 37 4.03 1.01 -5.17
C GLN A 37 4.81 0.07 -6.11
N LEU A 38 5.27 -1.07 -5.59
CA LEU A 38 5.93 -2.11 -6.38
C LEU A 38 5.01 -2.62 -7.49
N ALA A 39 3.79 -3.02 -7.13
CA ALA A 39 2.80 -3.53 -8.09
C ALA A 39 2.48 -2.53 -9.21
N ARG A 40 2.39 -1.22 -8.91
CA ARG A 40 2.19 -0.19 -9.95
C ARG A 40 3.38 -0.07 -10.89
N ARG A 41 4.61 -0.16 -10.38
CA ARG A 41 5.82 -0.13 -11.21
C ARG A 41 5.83 -1.30 -12.18
N LEU A 42 5.59 -2.51 -11.68
CA LEU A 42 5.48 -3.72 -12.48
C LEU A 42 4.34 -3.63 -13.51
N ALA A 43 3.20 -3.04 -13.13
CA ALA A 43 2.07 -2.88 -14.03
C ALA A 43 2.41 -1.97 -15.23
N VAL A 44 3.15 -0.89 -15.01
CA VAL A 44 3.58 0.00 -16.09
C VAL A 44 4.49 -0.72 -17.08
N GLN A 45 5.47 -1.49 -16.58
CA GLN A 45 6.35 -2.31 -17.42
C GLN A 45 5.56 -3.36 -18.20
N ALA A 46 4.70 -4.11 -17.52
CA ALA A 46 3.88 -5.14 -18.14
C ALA A 46 2.96 -4.58 -19.23
N LEU A 47 2.28 -3.46 -18.96
CA LEU A 47 1.39 -2.82 -19.94
C LEU A 47 2.16 -2.29 -21.15
N PHE A 48 3.36 -1.75 -20.95
CA PHE A 48 4.22 -1.35 -22.05
C PHE A 48 4.63 -2.54 -22.93
N GLU A 49 5.00 -3.67 -22.33
CA GLU A 49 5.33 -4.89 -23.09
C GLU A 49 4.11 -5.45 -23.84
N ILE A 50 2.95 -5.50 -23.20
CA ILE A 50 1.70 -5.94 -23.83
C ILE A 50 1.37 -5.06 -25.03
N ASP A 51 1.53 -3.74 -24.92
CA ASP A 51 1.23 -2.78 -25.99
C ASP A 51 2.27 -2.82 -27.12
N SER A 52 3.56 -2.91 -26.77
CA SER A 52 4.66 -2.81 -27.73
C SER A 52 4.88 -4.06 -28.57
N VAL A 53 4.71 -5.26 -27.99
CA VAL A 53 5.00 -6.54 -28.67
C VAL A 53 3.78 -7.48 -28.74
N GLY A 54 2.65 -7.13 -28.12
CA GLY A 54 1.42 -7.90 -28.23
C GLY A 54 1.41 -9.22 -27.44
N HIS A 55 2.32 -9.38 -26.47
CA HIS A 55 2.35 -10.56 -25.61
C HIS A 55 1.06 -10.72 -24.80
N LEU A 56 0.74 -11.97 -24.45
CA LEU A 56 -0.43 -12.26 -23.62
C LEU A 56 -0.25 -11.61 -22.23
N PRO A 57 -1.24 -10.86 -21.72
CA PRO A 57 -1.10 -10.16 -20.45
C PRO A 57 -0.75 -11.06 -19.26
N GLY A 58 -1.26 -12.29 -19.23
CA GLY A 58 -0.94 -13.27 -18.19
C GLY A 58 0.55 -13.62 -18.16
N ASP A 59 1.10 -13.98 -19.32
CA ASP A 59 2.50 -14.39 -19.46
C ASP A 59 3.45 -13.26 -19.07
N VAL A 60 3.15 -12.02 -19.48
CA VAL A 60 3.95 -10.85 -19.10
C VAL A 60 3.89 -10.59 -17.59
N VAL A 61 2.71 -10.68 -16.98
CA VAL A 61 2.57 -10.52 -15.53
C VAL A 61 3.35 -11.59 -14.79
N ASP A 62 3.25 -12.85 -15.18
CA ASP A 62 3.98 -13.94 -14.53
C ASP A 62 5.49 -13.79 -14.72
N ALA A 63 5.95 -13.33 -15.88
CA ALA A 63 7.36 -13.02 -16.12
C ALA A 63 7.88 -11.87 -15.22
N ARG A 64 7.10 -10.80 -15.04
CA ARG A 64 7.45 -9.69 -14.12
C ARG A 64 7.36 -10.10 -12.64
N LEU A 65 6.54 -11.07 -12.29
CA LEU A 65 6.53 -11.61 -10.92
C LEU A 65 7.75 -12.50 -10.64
N ALA A 66 8.21 -13.24 -11.64
CA ALA A 66 9.41 -14.07 -11.55
C ALA A 66 10.70 -13.23 -11.57
N ASN A 67 10.70 -12.12 -12.31
CA ASN A 67 11.82 -11.19 -12.38
C ASN A 67 11.31 -9.72 -12.29
N PRO A 68 11.17 -9.18 -11.06
CA PRO A 68 10.52 -7.88 -10.84
C PRO A 68 11.36 -6.66 -11.22
N ASP A 69 12.67 -6.81 -11.36
CA ASP A 69 13.54 -5.68 -11.68
C ASP A 69 14.67 -6.14 -12.62
N PRO A 70 14.34 -6.52 -13.87
CA PRO A 70 15.31 -7.07 -14.80
C PRO A 70 16.44 -6.07 -15.08
N ASN A 71 17.68 -6.55 -15.09
CA ASN A 71 18.89 -5.76 -15.28
C ASN A 71 19.71 -6.29 -16.47
N ASP A 72 19.89 -5.45 -17.49
CA ASP A 72 20.65 -5.84 -18.69
C ASP A 72 22.18 -5.81 -18.49
N SER A 73 22.66 -5.17 -17.42
CA SER A 73 24.10 -4.90 -17.20
C SER A 73 24.74 -5.77 -16.12
N GLY A 74 24.00 -6.70 -15.53
CA GLY A 74 24.47 -7.52 -14.41
C GLY A 74 23.41 -8.51 -13.94
N PRO A 75 23.62 -9.20 -12.81
CA PRO A 75 22.59 -10.05 -12.25
C PRO A 75 21.37 -9.23 -11.84
N ASP A 76 20.20 -9.84 -11.97
CA ASP A 76 18.96 -9.27 -11.48
C ASP A 76 18.99 -9.19 -9.94
N PRO A 77 18.54 -8.06 -9.35
CA PRO A 77 18.41 -7.94 -7.91
C PRO A 77 17.31 -8.87 -7.38
N ASP A 78 17.54 -9.40 -6.19
CA ASP A 78 16.53 -10.20 -5.49
C ASP A 78 15.46 -9.28 -4.88
N VAL A 79 14.33 -9.14 -5.59
CA VAL A 79 13.19 -8.31 -5.18
C VAL A 79 12.06 -9.22 -4.73
N ALA A 80 11.80 -9.25 -3.42
CA ALA A 80 10.67 -9.99 -2.88
C ALA A 80 9.34 -9.33 -3.28
N VAL A 81 8.46 -10.11 -3.92
CA VAL A 81 7.09 -9.70 -4.23
C VAL A 81 6.14 -10.40 -3.27
N SER A 82 5.40 -9.63 -2.48
CA SER A 82 4.37 -10.17 -1.60
C SER A 82 3.13 -10.64 -2.39
N ASP A 83 2.32 -11.52 -1.78
CA ASP A 83 1.03 -11.93 -2.35
C ASP A 83 0.08 -10.75 -2.59
N THR A 84 0.15 -9.73 -1.71
CA THR A 84 -0.61 -8.49 -1.86
C THR A 84 -0.19 -7.73 -3.11
N ALA A 85 1.13 -7.56 -3.31
CA ALA A 85 1.66 -6.88 -4.49
C ALA A 85 1.33 -7.66 -5.78
N SER A 86 1.48 -8.99 -5.76
CA SER A 86 1.20 -9.83 -6.94
C SER A 86 -0.28 -9.84 -7.32
N THR A 87 -1.17 -9.91 -6.33
CA THR A 87 -2.63 -9.81 -6.54
C THR A 87 -3.00 -8.43 -7.08
N PHE A 88 -2.42 -7.37 -6.52
CA PHE A 88 -2.72 -6.01 -6.96
C PHE A 88 -2.18 -5.73 -8.38
N LEU A 89 -1.00 -6.24 -8.74
CA LEU A 89 -0.47 -6.19 -10.10
C LEU A 89 -1.45 -6.82 -11.11
N ARG A 90 -1.91 -8.05 -10.84
CA ARG A 90 -2.88 -8.75 -11.69
C ARG A 90 -4.17 -7.94 -11.85
N PHE A 91 -4.68 -7.39 -10.75
CA PHE A 91 -5.87 -6.52 -10.77
C PHE A 91 -5.68 -5.28 -11.66
N LEU A 92 -4.55 -4.58 -11.54
CA LEU A 92 -4.26 -3.39 -12.34
C LEU A 92 -4.17 -3.72 -13.83
N VAL A 93 -3.39 -4.72 -14.21
CA VAL A 93 -3.20 -5.09 -15.62
C VAL A 93 -4.51 -5.59 -16.22
N ALA A 94 -5.24 -6.47 -15.53
CA ALA A 94 -6.55 -6.94 -15.99
C ALA A 94 -7.54 -5.78 -16.15
N GLY A 95 -7.57 -4.85 -15.20
CA GLY A 95 -8.43 -3.67 -15.25
C GLY A 95 -8.14 -2.78 -16.46
N VAL A 96 -6.87 -2.50 -16.76
CA VAL A 96 -6.49 -1.69 -17.93
C VAL A 96 -6.78 -2.43 -19.22
N VAL A 97 -6.37 -3.69 -19.34
CA VAL A 97 -6.59 -4.51 -20.56
C VAL A 97 -8.07 -4.69 -20.87
N THR A 98 -8.92 -4.83 -19.85
CA THR A 98 -10.37 -5.00 -20.05
C THR A 98 -11.05 -3.72 -20.52
N ASN A 99 -10.51 -2.55 -20.15
CA ASN A 99 -11.10 -1.24 -20.45
C ASN A 99 -10.32 -0.47 -21.53
N ARG A 100 -9.52 -1.16 -22.35
CA ARG A 100 -8.88 -0.57 -23.54
C ARG A 100 -9.94 -0.42 -24.64
N GLY A 101 -10.15 0.82 -25.08
CA GLY A 101 -11.18 1.20 -26.06
C GLY A 101 -10.90 0.70 -27.47
#